data_AF-A0A946DVF8-F1
#
_entry.id   AF-A0A946DVF8-F1
#
_cell.length_a   1.000
_cell.length_b   1.000
_cell.length_c   1.000
_cell.angle_alpha   90.00
_cell.angle_beta   90.00
_cell.angle_gamma   90.00
#
_symmetry.space_group_name_H-M   'P 1'
#
loop_
_entity.id
_entity.type
_entity.pdbx_description
1 polymer ?
#
loop_
_entity_poly.entity_id
_entity_poly.type
_entity_poly.pdbx_seq_one_letter_code
_entity_poly.pdbx_strand_id
1 'polypeptide(L)'
;MRSVACSVVLLCLFSVIIGCSDSAPMSGSGGEKSAMPAEAMDSASDANVAELPMAVAEGEIGQDGDAKPDVNPEQIQRQIIYTARLNLIVEEFNGVPEMVEKLASSHSGFIADSTLEGSSGSPRSGTWTIRVPVRQYGTFLDAAKALGEFQSLTTESQEVTAEYYDVKARIANKQLQEKRLLELLEKGTGKLEDILAVEEQLARVREEIERMQGRMRVLKDLTAFSTITLSVNEIKGYQPPEAPTFGNRIARAWSGSLDALLNAGQNLVIGIVAVGPWLVILSIPFILFLWLIRAIVRKRVSR
;
A
#
# COMPACT_ATOMS: atom_id res chain seq x y z
N MET A 1 40.38 -67.80 9.98
CA MET A 1 39.93 -66.67 9.15
C MET A 1 38.46 -66.35 9.44
N ARG A 2 38.17 -65.75 10.61
CA ARG A 2 36.82 -65.25 10.96
C ARG A 2 36.85 -63.87 11.65
N SER A 3 38.03 -63.30 11.87
CA SER A 3 38.22 -62.07 12.64
C SER A 3 38.48 -60.82 11.79
N VAL A 4 38.39 -60.90 10.45
CA VAL A 4 38.59 -59.76 9.53
C VAL A 4 37.26 -59.21 8.97
N ALA A 5 36.15 -59.96 9.12
CA ALA A 5 34.84 -59.52 8.65
C ALA A 5 34.14 -58.52 9.60
N CYS A 6 34.61 -58.39 10.85
CA CYS A 6 33.97 -57.50 11.84
C CYS A 6 34.59 -56.10 11.91
N SER A 7 35.77 -55.88 11.29
CA SER A 7 36.47 -54.58 11.34
C SER A 7 36.14 -53.65 10.16
N VAL A 8 35.45 -54.15 9.12
CA VAL A 8 35.10 -53.36 7.93
C VAL A 8 33.69 -52.76 8.01
N VAL A 9 32.83 -53.28 8.89
CA VAL A 9 31.46 -52.77 9.10
C VAL A 9 31.41 -51.59 10.09
N LEU A 10 32.47 -51.37 10.89
CA LEU A 10 32.56 -50.27 11.86
C LEU A 10 33.28 -49.01 11.33
N LEU A 11 33.69 -48.99 10.06
CA LEU A 11 34.46 -47.89 9.45
C LEU A 11 33.68 -47.09 8.39
N CYS A 12 32.35 -47.21 8.38
CA CYS A 12 31.46 -46.42 7.51
C CYS A 12 30.62 -45.37 8.27
N LEU A 13 30.85 -45.16 9.56
CA LEU A 13 30.04 -44.27 10.42
C LEU A 13 30.81 -43.08 11.02
N PHE A 14 32.04 -42.81 10.59
CA PHE A 14 32.82 -41.67 11.06
C PHE A 14 33.65 -41.07 9.92
N SER A 15 32.99 -40.29 9.05
CA SER A 15 33.65 -39.22 8.28
C SER A 15 32.60 -38.29 7.65
N VAL A 16 31.75 -37.74 8.50
CA VAL A 16 31.25 -36.37 8.31
C VAL A 16 32.26 -35.50 9.04
N ILE A 17 32.84 -34.50 8.35
CA ILE A 17 33.42 -33.24 8.84
C ILE A 17 34.60 -32.79 7.95
N ILE A 18 34.33 -31.70 7.22
CA ILE A 18 35.21 -30.60 6.78
C ILE A 18 36.17 -30.80 5.59
N GLY A 19 35.97 -29.93 4.59
CA GLY A 19 36.98 -29.58 3.58
C GLY A 19 36.46 -28.71 2.44
N CYS A 20 36.11 -27.44 2.72
CA CYS A 20 35.99 -26.38 1.72
C CYS A 20 37.37 -25.97 1.19
N SER A 21 37.50 -25.67 -0.11
CA SER A 21 38.12 -24.40 -0.58
C SER A 21 37.80 -24.10 -2.05
N ASP A 22 37.30 -22.88 -2.29
CA ASP A 22 37.41 -21.95 -3.44
C ASP A 22 37.22 -22.43 -4.90
N SER A 23 36.60 -21.70 -5.84
CA SER A 23 36.39 -20.24 -5.98
C SER A 23 35.39 -19.93 -7.11
N ALA A 24 34.54 -18.89 -6.96
CA ALA A 24 34.05 -18.04 -8.07
C ALA A 24 33.39 -16.74 -7.53
N PRO A 25 33.42 -15.61 -8.27
CA PRO A 25 33.14 -14.27 -7.74
C PRO A 25 31.70 -13.78 -7.98
N MET A 26 31.21 -12.91 -7.09
CA MET A 26 30.09 -11.99 -7.34
C MET A 26 30.27 -10.78 -6.42
N SER A 27 30.62 -9.62 -6.98
CA SER A 27 29.73 -8.52 -7.37
C SER A 27 29.08 -7.83 -6.17
N GLY A 28 29.60 -6.64 -5.86
CA GLY A 28 29.25 -5.85 -4.70
C GLY A 28 27.97 -5.04 -4.86
N SER A 29 27.30 -4.84 -3.73
CA SER A 29 26.39 -3.73 -3.46
C SER A 29 26.40 -3.48 -1.96
N GLY A 30 27.06 -2.38 -1.55
CA GLY A 30 27.24 -2.00 -0.16
C GLY A 30 25.96 -1.36 0.39
N GLY A 31 25.40 -1.99 1.43
CA GLY A 31 24.38 -1.40 2.30
C GLY A 31 24.94 -1.29 3.71
N GLU A 32 25.41 -0.09 4.09
CA GLU A 32 25.78 0.24 5.46
C GLU A 32 24.52 0.59 6.27
N LYS A 33 24.34 -0.08 7.41
CA LYS A 33 23.46 0.37 8.49
C LYS A 33 24.30 0.75 9.70
N SER A 34 24.18 2.02 10.07
CA SER A 34 24.04 2.56 11.42
C SER A 34 25.06 2.19 12.49
N ALA A 35 25.87 3.19 12.87
CA ALA A 35 26.24 3.44 14.25
C ALA A 35 26.19 4.96 14.50
N MET A 36 25.40 5.38 15.48
CA MET A 36 25.32 6.76 15.96
C MET A 36 26.04 6.84 17.31
N PRO A 37 27.01 7.74 17.50
CA PRO A 37 27.45 8.15 18.82
C PRO A 37 26.73 9.44 19.23
N ALA A 38 26.25 9.45 20.46
CA ALA A 38 25.80 10.64 21.16
C ALA A 38 27.00 11.43 21.68
N GLU A 39 27.06 12.72 21.40
CA GLU A 39 27.80 13.70 22.20
C GLU A 39 26.98 14.99 22.35
N ALA A 40 27.12 15.57 23.53
CA ALA A 40 26.43 16.75 24.03
C ALA A 40 27.39 17.96 24.13
N MET A 41 26.79 19.15 24.28
CA MET A 41 27.37 20.48 24.60
C MET A 41 28.12 21.17 23.46
N ASP A 42 28.09 22.50 23.28
CA ASP A 42 27.36 23.64 23.87
C ASP A 42 27.69 24.90 23.00
N SER A 43 26.97 26.00 23.26
CA SER A 43 27.31 27.41 23.02
C SER A 43 26.70 28.17 21.82
N ALA A 44 25.64 28.91 22.18
CA ALA A 44 25.50 30.38 22.13
C ALA A 44 25.80 31.17 20.83
N SER A 45 24.76 31.85 20.32
CA SER A 45 24.64 33.32 20.07
C SER A 45 23.41 33.54 19.16
N ASP A 46 22.28 33.99 19.70
CA ASP A 46 21.86 35.38 19.92
C ASP A 46 21.51 36.14 18.62
N ALA A 47 20.19 36.36 18.41
CA ALA A 47 19.61 37.59 17.86
C ALA A 47 18.07 37.54 17.78
N ASN A 48 17.44 38.30 18.67
CA ASN A 48 16.24 39.14 18.48
C ASN A 48 14.91 38.54 17.95
N VAL A 49 13.95 38.35 18.87
CA VAL A 49 12.58 38.86 18.70
C VAL A 49 12.11 39.47 20.02
N ALA A 50 11.76 40.75 19.97
CA ALA A 50 11.30 41.56 21.10
C ALA A 50 9.99 41.07 21.71
N GLU A 51 10.04 40.71 22.99
CA GLU A 51 8.88 40.63 23.88
C GLU A 51 8.54 42.03 24.40
N LEU A 52 7.29 42.44 24.24
CA LEU A 52 6.71 43.60 24.92
C LEU A 52 6.15 43.13 26.27
N PRO A 53 6.54 43.73 27.41
CA PRO A 53 5.95 43.40 28.70
C PRO A 53 4.61 44.12 28.86
N MET A 54 3.49 43.38 28.82
CA MET A 54 2.23 43.91 29.32
C MET A 54 2.24 43.84 30.84
N ALA A 55 2.43 45.01 31.46
CA ALA A 55 2.17 45.26 32.86
C ALA A 55 0.70 44.95 33.17
N VAL A 56 0.48 43.96 34.03
CA VAL A 56 -0.81 43.71 34.67
C VAL A 56 -0.94 44.73 35.79
N ALA A 57 -1.81 45.73 35.59
CA ALA A 57 -2.28 46.59 36.66
C ALA A 57 -3.42 45.86 37.39
N GLU A 58 -3.19 45.52 38.65
CA GLU A 58 -4.26 45.15 39.58
C GLU A 58 -5.20 46.34 39.77
N GLY A 59 -6.48 46.08 39.52
CA GLY A 59 -7.59 47.02 39.65
C GLY A 59 -8.88 46.23 39.85
N GLU A 60 -9.02 45.67 41.04
CA GLU A 60 -10.26 45.20 41.68
C GLU A 60 -11.25 46.40 41.72
N ILE A 61 -12.58 46.34 41.49
CA ILE A 61 -13.67 45.41 41.82
C ILE A 61 -14.88 45.78 40.94
N GLY A 62 -15.71 44.81 40.52
CA GLY A 62 -17.11 45.07 40.25
C GLY A 62 -17.83 44.09 39.34
N GLN A 63 -18.79 43.37 39.93
CA GLN A 63 -20.04 42.91 39.32
C GLN A 63 -20.11 41.47 38.75
N ASP A 64 -20.67 40.61 39.61
CA ASP A 64 -21.80 39.73 39.36
C ASP A 64 -21.77 38.78 38.15
N GLY A 65 -21.63 37.48 38.46
CA GLY A 65 -22.32 36.41 37.76
C GLY A 65 -21.63 35.89 36.51
N ASP A 66 -20.81 34.86 36.69
CA ASP A 66 -20.24 33.97 35.69
C ASP A 66 -21.15 33.68 34.48
N ALA A 67 -20.95 34.44 33.40
CA ALA A 67 -21.18 33.95 32.04
C ALA A 67 -19.80 33.76 31.40
N LYS A 68 -19.15 32.63 31.73
CA LYS A 68 -18.12 32.09 30.84
C LYS A 68 -18.73 31.99 29.44
N PRO A 69 -18.05 32.40 28.37
CA PRO A 69 -18.52 32.09 27.03
C PRO A 69 -18.54 30.57 26.93
N ASP A 70 -19.75 30.01 27.01
CA ASP A 70 -20.05 28.61 26.71
C ASP A 70 -19.85 28.43 25.21
N VAL A 71 -18.59 28.30 24.80
CA VAL A 71 -18.27 27.82 23.46
C VAL A 71 -18.49 26.32 23.50
N ASN A 72 -19.75 25.90 23.43
CA ASN A 72 -20.10 24.49 23.31
C ASN A 72 -19.36 23.93 22.07
N PRO A 73 -18.37 23.02 22.23
CA PRO A 73 -17.64 22.45 21.11
C PRO A 73 -18.51 21.57 20.19
N GLU A 74 -19.79 21.37 20.51
CA GLU A 74 -20.75 20.60 19.70
C GLU A 74 -21.30 21.32 18.46
N GLN A 75 -21.01 22.61 18.22
CA GLN A 75 -21.57 23.33 17.06
C GLN A 75 -20.62 23.51 15.87
N ILE A 76 -19.37 23.05 15.93
CA ILE A 76 -18.52 22.98 14.74
C ILE A 76 -18.84 21.68 14.02
N GLN A 77 -19.71 21.76 13.02
CA GLN A 77 -20.04 20.63 12.16
C GLN A 77 -18.77 20.20 11.41
N ARG A 78 -18.20 19.06 11.83
CA ARG A 78 -16.99 18.49 11.22
C ARG A 78 -17.22 18.26 9.73
N GLN A 79 -16.24 18.69 8.94
CA GLN A 79 -16.24 18.52 7.49
C GLN A 79 -15.23 17.43 7.17
N ILE A 80 -15.72 16.27 6.73
CA ILE A 80 -14.87 15.11 6.43
C ILE A 80 -15.15 14.68 4.99
N ILE A 81 -14.10 14.54 4.20
CA ILE A 81 -14.13 13.99 2.85
C ILE A 81 -13.92 12.48 2.98
N TYR A 82 -14.84 11.71 2.39
CA TYR A 82 -14.75 10.25 2.36
C TYR A 82 -14.49 9.77 0.93
N THR A 83 -13.42 9.00 0.78
CA THR A 83 -13.05 8.35 -0.48
C THR A 83 -12.90 6.86 -0.24
N ALA A 84 -13.48 6.04 -1.10
CA ALA A 84 -13.31 4.58 -1.06
C ALA A 84 -12.95 4.03 -2.43
N ARG A 85 -12.08 3.02 -2.45
CA ARG A 85 -11.82 2.19 -3.62
C ARG A 85 -12.15 0.76 -3.26
N LEU A 86 -13.13 0.18 -3.95
CA LEU A 86 -13.61 -1.17 -3.74
C LEU A 86 -13.33 -1.99 -4.99
N ASN A 87 -12.56 -3.06 -4.83
CA ASN A 87 -12.29 -4.03 -5.88
C ASN A 87 -13.09 -5.31 -5.60
N LEU A 88 -13.89 -5.72 -6.57
CA LEU A 88 -14.70 -6.93 -6.53
C LEU A 88 -14.35 -7.86 -7.68
N ILE A 89 -14.56 -9.14 -7.44
CA ILE A 89 -14.48 -10.18 -8.46
C ILE A 89 -15.87 -10.76 -8.65
N VAL A 90 -16.29 -10.91 -9.90
CA VAL A 90 -17.56 -11.55 -10.27
C VAL A 90 -17.29 -12.72 -11.20
N GLU A 91 -18.11 -13.76 -11.09
CA GLU A 91 -18.04 -14.89 -12.03
C GLU A 91 -18.67 -14.53 -13.39
N GLU A 92 -19.76 -13.75 -13.36
CA GLU A 92 -20.46 -13.28 -14.55
C GLU A 92 -20.59 -11.75 -14.52
N PHE A 93 -20.10 -11.10 -15.58
CA PHE A 93 -20.15 -9.64 -15.72
C PHE A 93 -21.49 -9.15 -16.30
N ASN A 94 -22.27 -10.04 -16.92
CA ASN A 94 -23.56 -9.67 -17.51
C ASN A 94 -24.52 -9.19 -16.41
N GLY A 95 -25.11 -8.01 -16.59
CA GLY A 95 -26.03 -7.40 -15.62
C GLY A 95 -25.37 -6.63 -14.47
N VAL A 96 -24.04 -6.72 -14.29
CA VAL A 96 -23.32 -5.91 -13.29
C VAL A 96 -23.54 -4.40 -13.47
N PRO A 97 -23.48 -3.83 -14.70
CA PRO A 97 -23.73 -2.41 -14.88
C PRO A 97 -25.12 -1.97 -14.36
N GLU A 98 -26.16 -2.74 -14.64
CA GLU A 98 -27.53 -2.44 -14.19
C GLU A 98 -27.68 -2.61 -12.67
N MET A 99 -27.01 -3.60 -12.07
CA MET A 99 -27.00 -3.80 -10.63
C MET A 99 -26.31 -2.62 -9.91
N VAL A 100 -25.18 -2.15 -10.43
CA VAL A 100 -24.46 -0.99 -9.90
C VAL A 100 -25.30 0.28 -9.99
N GLU A 101 -25.97 0.51 -11.13
CA GLU A 101 -26.87 1.66 -11.32
C GLU A 101 -28.06 1.64 -10.36
N LYS A 102 -28.69 0.47 -10.17
CA LYS A 102 -29.76 0.29 -9.19
C LYS A 102 -29.28 0.53 -7.76
N LEU A 103 -28.08 0.05 -7.42
CA LEU A 103 -27.50 0.21 -6.09
C LEU A 103 -27.14 1.67 -5.80
N ALA A 104 -26.59 2.40 -6.78
CA ALA A 104 -26.35 3.84 -6.68
C ALA A 104 -27.67 4.61 -6.46
N SER A 105 -28.68 4.30 -7.28
CA SER A 105 -29.98 4.97 -7.22
C SER A 105 -30.73 4.70 -5.90
N SER A 106 -30.67 3.47 -5.38
CA SER A 106 -31.31 3.12 -4.10
C SER A 106 -30.69 3.86 -2.92
N HIS A 107 -29.43 4.27 -3.03
CA HIS A 107 -28.71 5.02 -2.00
C HIS A 107 -28.66 6.54 -2.26
N SER A 108 -29.59 7.06 -3.07
CA SER A 108 -29.64 8.49 -3.43
C SER A 108 -28.32 9.02 -4.01
N GLY A 109 -27.52 8.13 -4.60
CA GLY A 109 -26.28 8.43 -5.27
C GLY A 109 -26.45 8.41 -6.79
N PHE A 110 -25.40 8.80 -7.49
CA PHE A 110 -25.34 8.77 -8.95
C PHE A 110 -23.97 8.33 -9.44
N ILE A 111 -23.94 7.81 -10.65
CA ILE A 111 -22.69 7.44 -11.33
C ILE A 111 -22.15 8.70 -12.02
N ALA A 112 -20.96 9.13 -11.62
CA ALA A 112 -20.27 10.28 -12.21
C ALA A 112 -19.46 9.88 -13.44
N ASP A 113 -18.86 8.69 -13.42
CA ASP A 113 -18.10 8.13 -14.53
C ASP A 113 -18.24 6.61 -14.57
N SER A 114 -18.24 6.03 -15.76
CA SER A 114 -18.32 4.60 -15.99
C SER A 114 -17.47 4.21 -17.18
N THR A 115 -16.48 3.37 -16.94
CA THR A 115 -15.63 2.76 -17.97
C THR A 115 -15.83 1.26 -17.96
N LEU A 116 -16.17 0.69 -19.11
CA LEU A 116 -16.35 -0.75 -19.29
C LEU A 116 -15.34 -1.23 -20.32
N GLU A 117 -14.60 -2.28 -19.98
CA GLU A 117 -13.57 -2.86 -20.83
C GLU A 117 -13.81 -4.36 -21.01
N GLY A 118 -13.44 -4.87 -22.18
CA GLY A 118 -13.52 -6.28 -22.52
C GLY A 118 -14.38 -6.57 -23.73
N SER A 119 -14.16 -7.75 -24.31
CA SER A 119 -14.84 -8.23 -25.51
C SER A 119 -15.48 -9.60 -25.25
N SER A 120 -16.36 -10.04 -26.15
CA SER A 120 -16.94 -11.38 -26.07
C SER A 120 -15.83 -12.43 -26.05
N GLY A 121 -15.81 -13.29 -25.03
CA GLY A 121 -14.80 -14.35 -24.88
C GLY A 121 -13.50 -13.96 -24.17
N SER A 122 -13.34 -12.72 -23.71
CA SER A 122 -12.23 -12.26 -22.85
C SER A 122 -12.76 -11.82 -21.48
N PRO A 123 -11.94 -11.84 -20.41
CA PRO A 123 -12.36 -11.30 -19.12
C PRO A 123 -12.75 -9.82 -19.28
N ARG A 124 -13.95 -9.49 -18.80
CA ARG A 124 -14.48 -8.13 -18.80
C ARG A 124 -14.18 -7.47 -17.47
N SER A 125 -14.04 -6.16 -17.50
CA SER A 125 -13.89 -5.33 -16.30
C SER A 125 -14.72 -4.07 -16.42
N GLY A 126 -15.10 -3.52 -15.29
CA GLY A 126 -15.83 -2.27 -15.21
C GLY A 126 -15.33 -1.44 -14.05
N THR A 127 -15.15 -0.14 -14.28
CA THR A 127 -14.84 0.82 -13.23
C THR A 127 -15.90 1.90 -13.22
N TRP A 128 -16.52 2.11 -12.06
CA TRP A 128 -17.52 3.14 -11.84
C TRP A 128 -17.03 4.10 -10.76
N THR A 129 -17.14 5.40 -11.03
CA THR A 129 -17.00 6.44 -10.01
C THR A 129 -18.39 6.86 -9.57
N ILE A 130 -18.73 6.58 -8.33
CA ILE A 130 -20.07 6.75 -7.78
C ILE A 130 -20.01 7.82 -6.69
N ARG A 131 -20.92 8.78 -6.76
CA ARG A 131 -21.09 9.83 -5.76
C ARG A 131 -22.31 9.50 -4.90
N VAL A 132 -22.09 9.31 -3.60
CA VAL A 132 -23.14 8.92 -2.65
C VAL A 132 -23.16 9.90 -1.49
N PRO A 133 -24.34 10.37 -1.02
CA PRO A 133 -24.41 11.24 0.15
C PRO A 133 -23.68 10.63 1.35
N VAL A 134 -22.90 11.43 2.09
CA VAL A 134 -22.05 10.93 3.19
C VAL A 134 -22.82 10.11 4.23
N ARG A 135 -24.11 10.44 4.46
CA ARG A 135 -24.99 9.69 5.38
C ARG A 135 -25.21 8.23 4.97
N GLN A 136 -25.12 7.93 3.67
CA GLN A 136 -25.38 6.62 3.10
C GLN A 136 -24.09 5.89 2.69
N TYR A 137 -22.92 6.50 2.94
CA TYR A 137 -21.61 5.94 2.58
C TYR A 137 -21.39 4.53 3.15
N GLY A 138 -21.64 4.34 4.45
CA GLY A 138 -21.43 3.04 5.11
C GLY A 138 -22.36 1.95 4.57
N THR A 139 -23.66 2.25 4.49
CA THR A 139 -24.68 1.32 3.98
C THR A 139 -24.44 0.96 2.52
N PHE A 140 -24.03 1.93 1.70
CA PHE A 140 -23.69 1.71 0.30
C PHE A 140 -22.47 0.79 0.17
N LEU A 141 -21.41 1.01 0.95
CA LEU A 141 -20.22 0.16 0.88
C LEU A 141 -20.52 -1.28 1.25
N ASP A 142 -21.34 -1.50 2.27
CA ASP A 142 -21.71 -2.86 2.69
C ASP A 142 -22.61 -3.54 1.66
N ALA A 143 -23.55 -2.81 1.06
CA ALA A 143 -24.36 -3.32 -0.06
C ALA A 143 -23.50 -3.61 -1.30
N ALA A 144 -22.53 -2.74 -1.61
CA ALA A 144 -21.64 -2.90 -2.75
C ALA A 144 -20.73 -4.12 -2.60
N LYS A 145 -20.22 -4.41 -1.40
CA LYS A 145 -19.46 -5.64 -1.11
C LYS A 145 -20.26 -6.90 -1.39
N ALA A 146 -21.58 -6.87 -1.27
CA ALA A 146 -22.45 -8.02 -1.51
C ALA A 146 -22.72 -8.28 -3.01
N LEU A 147 -22.30 -7.40 -3.91
CA LEU A 147 -22.49 -7.58 -5.36
C LEU A 147 -21.58 -8.65 -5.98
N GLY A 148 -20.50 -9.02 -5.29
CA GLY A 148 -19.52 -9.98 -5.78
C GLY A 148 -18.58 -10.42 -4.68
N GLU A 149 -17.52 -11.11 -5.05
CA GLU A 149 -16.50 -11.54 -4.11
C GLU A 149 -15.55 -10.39 -3.77
N PHE A 150 -15.39 -10.14 -2.47
CA PHE A 150 -14.56 -9.05 -1.98
C PHE A 150 -13.08 -9.31 -2.22
N GLN A 151 -12.41 -8.45 -2.99
CA GLN A 151 -10.96 -8.54 -3.19
C GLN A 151 -10.18 -7.59 -2.28
N SER A 152 -10.56 -6.30 -2.29
CA SER A 152 -9.92 -5.29 -1.43
C SER A 152 -10.78 -4.03 -1.29
N LEU A 153 -10.64 -3.36 -0.14
CA LEU A 153 -11.26 -2.07 0.15
C LEU A 153 -10.18 -1.16 0.73
N THR A 154 -9.99 -0.01 0.09
CA THR A 154 -9.20 1.09 0.63
C THR A 154 -10.13 2.23 0.95
N THR A 155 -10.16 2.65 2.22
CA THR A 155 -10.93 3.82 2.67
C THR A 155 -10.00 4.91 3.12
N GLU A 156 -10.26 6.13 2.68
CA GLU A 156 -9.56 7.33 3.08
C GLU A 156 -10.57 8.35 3.61
N SER A 157 -10.25 8.92 4.77
CA SER A 157 -11.05 9.98 5.38
C SER A 157 -10.14 11.15 5.69
N GLN A 158 -10.48 12.32 5.17
CA GLN A 158 -9.72 13.55 5.40
C GLN A 158 -10.59 14.57 6.09
N GLU A 159 -10.21 14.99 7.29
CA GLU A 159 -10.89 16.10 7.96
C GLU A 159 -10.42 17.43 7.39
N VAL A 160 -11.35 18.19 6.82
CA VAL A 160 -11.15 19.50 6.20
C VAL A 160 -11.91 20.60 6.94
N THR A 161 -12.31 20.36 8.19
CA THR A 161 -13.04 21.31 9.04
C THR A 161 -12.30 22.64 9.11
N ALA A 162 -11.01 22.62 9.48
CA ALA A 162 -10.21 23.84 9.61
C ALA A 162 -10.11 24.61 8.28
N GLU A 163 -9.83 23.92 7.17
CA GLU A 163 -9.73 24.54 5.85
C GLU A 163 -11.07 25.16 5.41
N TYR A 164 -12.18 24.46 5.62
CA TYR A 164 -13.50 24.95 5.27
C TYR A 164 -13.85 26.27 5.97
N TYR A 165 -13.64 26.34 7.28
CA TYR A 165 -13.95 27.55 8.04
C TYR A 165 -12.94 28.68 7.77
N ASP A 166 -11.66 28.38 7.53
CA ASP A 166 -10.65 29.38 7.13
C ASP A 166 -11.01 30.02 5.78
N VAL A 167 -11.29 29.21 4.75
CA VAL A 167 -11.69 29.72 3.42
C VAL A 167 -12.96 30.56 3.53
N LYS A 168 -13.94 30.13 4.34
CA LYS A 168 -15.18 30.89 4.57
C LYS A 168 -14.90 32.26 5.20
N ALA A 169 -14.04 32.31 6.23
CA ALA A 169 -13.67 33.55 6.89
C ALA A 169 -12.90 34.49 5.95
N ARG A 170 -11.97 33.95 5.15
CA ARG A 170 -11.21 34.73 4.15
C ARG A 170 -12.11 35.35 3.09
N ILE A 171 -13.09 34.60 2.57
CA ILE A 171 -14.08 35.14 1.62
C ILE A 171 -14.83 36.32 2.25
N ALA A 172 -15.33 36.17 3.48
CA ALA A 172 -16.06 37.24 4.16
C ALA A 172 -15.20 38.50 4.35
N ASN A 173 -13.95 38.34 4.75
CA ASN A 173 -13.00 39.46 4.90
C ASN A 173 -12.72 40.16 3.56
N LYS A 174 -12.53 39.40 2.48
CA LYS A 174 -12.29 39.95 1.15
C LYS A 174 -13.52 40.65 0.57
N GLN A 175 -14.72 40.14 0.82
CA GLN A 175 -15.97 40.83 0.47
C GLN A 175 -16.14 42.17 1.21
N LEU A 176 -15.73 42.23 2.49
CA LEU A 176 -15.70 43.50 3.22
C LEU A 176 -14.68 44.48 2.62
N GLN A 177 -13.50 43.98 2.22
CA GLN A 177 -12.50 44.77 1.51
C GLN A 177 -13.04 45.31 0.18
N GLU A 178 -13.69 44.45 -0.61
CA GLU A 178 -14.37 44.83 -1.86
C GLU A 178 -15.38 45.95 -1.63
N LYS A 179 -16.25 45.80 -0.62
CA LYS A 179 -17.24 46.83 -0.28
C LYS A 179 -16.59 48.17 0.06
N ARG A 180 -15.51 48.18 0.84
CA ARG A 180 -14.77 49.41 1.16
C ARG A 180 -14.14 50.06 -0.07
N LEU A 181 -13.61 49.26 -0.99
CA LEU A 181 -13.06 49.78 -2.26
C LEU A 181 -14.17 50.40 -3.13
N LEU A 182 -15.35 49.76 -3.20
CA LEU A 182 -16.52 50.33 -3.88
C LEU A 182 -16.97 51.65 -3.25
N GLU A 183 -17.04 51.73 -1.91
CA GLU A 183 -17.36 52.97 -1.21
C GLU A 183 -16.35 54.10 -1.48
N LEU A 184 -15.07 53.78 -1.67
CA LEU A 184 -14.04 54.76 -2.05
C LEU A 184 -14.24 55.27 -3.48
N LEU A 185 -14.63 54.39 -4.41
CA LEU A 185 -14.97 54.77 -5.79
C LEU A 185 -16.22 55.66 -5.84
N GLU A 186 -17.26 55.32 -5.07
CA GLU A 186 -18.51 56.10 -4.99
C GLU A 186 -18.30 57.51 -4.40
N LYS A 187 -17.42 57.63 -3.41
CA LYS A 187 -17.04 58.92 -2.80
C LYS A 187 -15.98 59.67 -3.63
N GLY A 188 -15.43 59.04 -4.66
CA GLY A 188 -14.22 59.45 -5.36
C GLY A 188 -14.37 60.74 -6.15
N THR A 189 -14.11 61.88 -5.49
CA THR A 189 -13.82 63.18 -6.12
C THR A 189 -12.29 63.37 -6.34
N GLY A 190 -11.53 62.27 -6.43
CA GLY A 190 -10.06 62.25 -6.49
C GLY A 190 -9.45 62.40 -7.89
N LYS A 191 -8.12 62.29 -8.00
CA LYS A 191 -7.42 62.28 -9.29
C LYS A 191 -7.73 61.00 -10.07
N LEU A 192 -7.68 61.05 -11.40
CA LEU A 192 -7.90 59.89 -12.28
C LEU A 192 -6.96 58.72 -11.94
N GLU A 193 -5.72 59.02 -11.58
CA GLU A 193 -4.71 58.04 -11.18
C GLU A 193 -5.14 57.23 -9.94
N ASP A 194 -5.74 57.89 -8.95
CA ASP A 194 -6.22 57.25 -7.71
C ASP A 194 -7.42 56.32 -8.01
N ILE A 195 -8.31 56.75 -8.91
CA ILE A 195 -9.47 55.95 -9.34
C ILE A 195 -8.99 54.67 -10.03
N LEU A 196 -8.06 54.80 -10.99
CA LEU A 196 -7.52 53.65 -11.72
C LEU A 196 -6.81 52.67 -10.77
N ALA A 197 -6.06 53.17 -9.78
CA ALA A 197 -5.41 52.32 -8.78
C ALA A 197 -6.43 51.55 -7.93
N VAL A 198 -7.55 52.18 -7.53
CA VAL A 198 -8.62 51.50 -6.77
C VAL A 198 -9.34 50.47 -7.64
N GLU A 199 -9.61 50.75 -8.92
CA GLU A 199 -10.19 49.79 -9.86
C GLU A 199 -9.30 48.56 -10.06
N GLU A 200 -7.98 48.75 -10.18
CA GLU A 200 -7.03 47.66 -10.33
C GLU A 200 -6.97 46.78 -9.07
N GLN A 201 -7.01 47.40 -7.87
CA GLN A 201 -7.12 46.65 -6.61
C GLN A 201 -8.46 45.92 -6.49
N LEU A 202 -9.55 46.54 -6.91
CA LEU A 202 -10.88 45.92 -6.90
C LEU A 202 -10.91 44.68 -7.80
N ALA A 203 -10.33 44.77 -9.00
CA ALA A 203 -10.22 43.64 -9.91
C ALA A 203 -9.45 42.46 -9.28
N ARG A 204 -8.30 42.74 -8.65
CA ARG A 204 -7.52 41.72 -7.90
C ARG A 204 -8.32 41.07 -6.78
N VAL A 205 -8.99 41.88 -5.95
CA VAL A 205 -9.79 41.37 -4.82
C VAL A 205 -10.93 40.48 -5.32
N ARG A 206 -11.60 40.86 -6.42
CA ARG A 206 -12.66 40.05 -7.04
C ARG A 206 -12.14 38.71 -7.54
N GLU A 207 -11.02 38.69 -8.25
CA GLU A 207 -10.39 37.46 -8.71
C GLU A 207 -10.06 36.52 -7.54
N GLU A 208 -9.50 37.06 -6.46
CA GLU A 208 -9.23 36.29 -5.24
C GLU A 208 -10.50 35.70 -4.61
N ILE A 209 -11.58 36.50 -4.53
CA ILE A 209 -12.89 36.04 -4.03
C ILE A 209 -13.41 34.90 -4.90
N GLU A 210 -13.43 35.06 -6.23
CA GLU A 210 -13.92 34.04 -7.17
C GLU A 210 -13.15 32.73 -7.04
N ARG A 211 -11.81 32.81 -6.94
CA ARG A 211 -10.96 31.64 -6.74
C ARG A 211 -11.29 30.92 -5.43
N MET A 212 -11.42 31.66 -4.31
CA MET A 212 -11.76 31.07 -3.02
C MET A 212 -13.19 30.51 -3.00
N GLN A 213 -14.15 31.16 -3.65
CA GLN A 213 -15.50 30.65 -3.83
C GLN A 213 -15.51 29.35 -4.66
N GLY A 214 -14.63 29.25 -5.66
CA GLY A 214 -14.38 28.00 -6.39
C GLY A 214 -13.91 26.88 -5.45
N ARG A 215 -12.88 27.15 -4.63
CA ARG A 215 -12.39 26.18 -3.62
C ARG A 215 -13.48 25.77 -2.63
N MET A 216 -14.27 26.74 -2.16
CA MET A 216 -15.40 26.50 -1.26
C MET A 216 -16.47 25.59 -1.89
N ARG A 217 -16.79 25.77 -3.18
CA ARG A 217 -17.74 24.88 -3.89
C ARG A 217 -17.22 23.44 -3.94
N VAL A 218 -15.93 23.25 -4.21
CA VAL A 218 -15.31 21.92 -4.22
C VAL A 218 -15.36 21.27 -2.83
N LEU A 219 -14.98 22.00 -1.77
CA LEU A 219 -15.03 21.47 -0.41
C LEU A 219 -16.46 21.08 -0.01
N LYS A 220 -17.46 21.91 -0.34
CA LYS A 220 -18.88 21.57 -0.08
C LYS A 220 -19.33 20.32 -0.80
N ASP A 221 -18.93 20.15 -2.05
CA ASP A 221 -19.28 18.95 -2.83
C ASP A 221 -18.65 17.69 -2.23
N LEU A 222 -17.36 17.76 -1.89
CA LEU A 222 -16.61 16.63 -1.32
C LEU A 222 -17.03 16.26 0.11
N THR A 223 -17.61 17.20 0.87
CA THR A 223 -18.11 16.93 2.23
C THR A 223 -19.60 16.57 2.24
N ALA A 224 -20.36 16.94 1.20
CA ALA A 224 -21.74 16.50 1.03
C ALA A 224 -21.84 15.08 0.45
N PHE A 225 -20.93 14.74 -0.48
CA PHE A 225 -20.88 13.45 -1.17
C PHE A 225 -19.54 12.75 -0.94
N SER A 226 -19.63 11.47 -0.62
CA SER A 226 -18.50 10.54 -0.69
C SER A 226 -18.21 10.13 -2.14
N THR A 227 -16.94 9.90 -2.44
CA THR A 227 -16.49 9.39 -3.76
C THR A 227 -16.09 7.93 -3.62
N ILE A 228 -16.78 7.04 -4.34
CA ILE A 228 -16.53 5.62 -4.29
C ILE A 228 -16.15 5.14 -5.69
N THR A 229 -14.93 4.64 -5.84
CA THR A 229 -14.49 3.97 -7.05
C THR A 229 -14.73 2.48 -6.89
N LEU A 230 -15.67 1.94 -7.65
CA LEU A 230 -15.97 0.51 -7.70
C LEU A 230 -15.32 -0.08 -8.95
N SER A 231 -14.40 -1.02 -8.77
CA SER A 231 -13.80 -1.77 -9.86
C SER A 231 -14.23 -3.23 -9.75
N VAL A 232 -14.83 -3.75 -10.82
CA VAL A 232 -15.32 -5.13 -10.89
C VAL A 232 -14.59 -5.85 -12.01
N ASN A 233 -14.02 -7.00 -11.70
CA ASN A 233 -13.31 -7.83 -12.66
C ASN A 233 -13.99 -9.20 -12.80
N GLU A 234 -14.20 -9.65 -14.04
CA GLU A 234 -14.70 -10.99 -14.33
C GLU A 234 -13.55 -12.00 -14.28
N ILE A 235 -13.63 -12.97 -13.37
CA ILE A 235 -12.69 -14.09 -13.30
C ILE A 235 -13.49 -15.39 -13.26
N LYS A 236 -13.49 -16.12 -14.38
CA LYS A 236 -14.15 -17.43 -14.46
C LYS A 236 -13.40 -18.47 -13.64
N GLY A 237 -14.11 -19.15 -12.74
CA GLY A 237 -13.52 -20.17 -11.87
C GLY A 237 -12.66 -19.58 -10.75
N TYR A 238 -12.97 -18.36 -10.30
CA TYR A 238 -12.35 -17.80 -9.10
C TYR A 238 -12.69 -18.67 -7.89
N GLN A 239 -11.72 -19.44 -7.42
CA GLN A 239 -11.77 -20.09 -6.12
C GLN A 239 -11.16 -19.09 -5.13
N PRO A 240 -11.93 -18.55 -4.17
CA PRO A 240 -11.35 -17.73 -3.12
C PRO A 240 -10.20 -18.53 -2.48
N PRO A 241 -9.08 -17.90 -2.11
CA PRO A 241 -8.03 -18.59 -1.37
C PRO A 241 -8.59 -19.00 -0.01
N GLU A 242 -9.19 -20.20 0.04
CA GLU A 242 -9.57 -20.81 1.30
C GLU A 242 -8.32 -20.87 2.17
N ALA A 243 -8.43 -20.37 3.40
CA ALA A 243 -7.38 -20.54 4.40
C ALA A 243 -6.98 -22.03 4.37
N PRO A 244 -5.70 -22.38 4.12
CA PRO A 244 -5.34 -23.74 3.78
C PRO A 244 -5.70 -24.66 4.94
N THR A 245 -6.81 -25.37 4.79
CA THR A 245 -7.28 -26.39 5.72
C THR A 245 -6.23 -27.50 5.79
N PHE A 246 -6.15 -28.18 6.94
CA PHE A 246 -5.15 -29.23 7.19
C PHE A 246 -5.14 -30.31 6.09
N GLY A 247 -6.32 -30.67 5.56
CA GLY A 247 -6.46 -31.58 4.40
C GLY A 247 -5.85 -31.04 3.11
N ASN A 248 -6.10 -29.77 2.76
CA ASN A 248 -5.53 -29.14 1.56
C ASN A 248 -4.01 -28.92 1.65
N ARG A 249 -3.44 -28.89 2.87
CA ARG A 249 -1.98 -28.90 3.08
C ARG A 249 -1.40 -30.30 2.89
N ILE A 250 -2.07 -31.35 3.38
CA ILE A 250 -1.64 -32.74 3.18
C ILE A 250 -1.70 -33.12 1.70
N ALA A 251 -2.77 -32.76 0.99
CA ALA A 251 -2.92 -33.06 -0.43
C ALA A 251 -1.83 -32.39 -1.29
N ARG A 252 -1.53 -31.11 -1.03
CA ARG A 252 -0.42 -30.40 -1.69
C ARG A 252 0.95 -30.92 -1.30
N ALA A 253 1.15 -31.32 -0.04
CA ALA A 253 2.39 -31.96 0.38
C ALA A 253 2.58 -33.31 -0.31
N TRP A 254 1.51 -34.08 -0.52
CA TRP A 254 1.53 -35.34 -1.26
C TRP A 254 1.84 -35.14 -2.74
N SER A 255 1.16 -34.22 -3.42
CA SER A 255 1.43 -33.93 -4.84
C SER A 255 2.85 -33.39 -5.03
N GLY A 256 3.29 -32.47 -4.17
CA GLY A 256 4.67 -31.96 -4.18
C GLY A 256 5.72 -33.04 -3.86
N SER A 257 5.38 -34.03 -3.02
CA SER A 257 6.26 -35.18 -2.74
C SER A 257 6.35 -36.15 -3.91
N LEU A 258 5.26 -36.34 -4.67
CA LEU A 258 5.25 -37.12 -5.91
C LEU A 258 6.11 -36.44 -7.00
N ASP A 259 5.97 -35.12 -7.17
CA ASP A 259 6.81 -34.36 -8.10
C ASP A 259 8.28 -34.38 -7.69
N ALA A 260 8.57 -34.27 -6.39
CA ALA A 260 9.93 -34.41 -5.86
C ALA A 260 10.51 -35.83 -6.08
N LEU A 261 9.69 -36.88 -5.95
CA LEU A 261 10.10 -38.26 -6.21
C LEU A 261 10.37 -38.50 -7.70
N LEU A 262 9.55 -37.94 -8.59
CA LEU A 262 9.76 -38.01 -10.04
C LEU A 262 11.04 -37.27 -10.44
N ASN A 263 11.25 -36.06 -9.90
CA ASN A 263 12.48 -35.29 -10.14
C ASN A 263 13.73 -35.99 -9.56
N ALA A 264 13.62 -36.61 -8.39
CA ALA A 264 14.70 -37.42 -7.82
C ALA A 264 15.01 -38.65 -8.67
N GLY A 265 13.98 -39.34 -9.19
CA GLY A 265 14.14 -40.46 -10.12
C GLY A 265 14.81 -40.05 -11.43
N GLN A 266 14.38 -38.93 -12.01
CA GLN A 266 15.00 -38.36 -13.20
C GLN A 266 16.47 -37.99 -12.97
N ASN A 267 16.78 -37.35 -11.84
CA ASN A 267 18.15 -37.00 -11.47
C ASN A 267 19.03 -38.24 -11.19
N LEU A 268 18.46 -39.32 -10.66
CA LEU A 268 19.16 -40.58 -10.46
C LEU A 268 19.51 -41.23 -11.81
N VAL A 269 18.58 -41.24 -12.77
CA VAL A 269 18.83 -41.74 -14.14
C VAL A 269 19.92 -40.91 -14.82
N ILE A 270 19.84 -39.58 -14.74
CA ILE A 270 20.88 -38.68 -15.27
C ILE A 270 22.23 -38.95 -14.58
N GLY A 271 22.24 -39.17 -13.26
CA GLY A 271 23.42 -39.53 -12.49
C GLY A 271 24.06 -40.85 -12.95
N ILE A 272 23.26 -41.90 -13.19
CA ILE A 272 23.75 -43.18 -13.72
C ILE A 272 24.33 -43.00 -15.12
N VAL A 273 23.69 -42.22 -16.00
CA VAL A 273 24.20 -41.97 -17.36
C VAL A 273 25.49 -41.16 -17.32
N ALA A 274 25.61 -40.18 -16.42
CA ALA A 274 26.80 -39.35 -16.28
C ALA A 274 27.99 -40.11 -15.65
N VAL A 275 27.74 -40.92 -14.62
CA VAL A 275 28.78 -41.63 -13.86
C VAL A 275 29.09 -43.02 -14.46
N GLY A 276 28.16 -43.60 -15.21
CA GLY A 276 28.28 -44.93 -15.82
C GLY A 276 29.54 -45.12 -16.67
N PRO A 277 29.87 -44.22 -17.61
CA PRO A 277 31.09 -44.32 -18.42
C PRO A 277 32.37 -44.33 -17.58
N TRP A 278 32.42 -43.53 -16.52
CA TRP A 278 33.55 -43.46 -15.61
C TRP A 278 33.70 -44.74 -14.77
N LEU A 279 32.59 -45.32 -14.29
CA LEU A 279 32.62 -46.60 -13.59
C LEU A 279 33.12 -47.75 -14.47
N VAL A 280 32.74 -47.77 -15.76
CA VAL A 280 33.24 -48.79 -16.71
C VAL A 280 34.75 -48.63 -16.91
N ILE A 281 35.23 -47.40 -17.12
CA ILE A 281 36.67 -47.11 -17.26
C ILE A 281 37.45 -47.49 -16.00
N LEU A 282 36.93 -47.21 -14.82
CA LEU A 282 37.58 -47.47 -13.53
C LEU A 282 37.50 -48.96 -13.12
N SER A 283 36.51 -49.70 -13.62
CA SER A 283 36.38 -51.15 -13.37
C SER A 283 37.53 -51.96 -13.98
N ILE A 284 38.08 -51.55 -15.12
CA ILE A 284 39.15 -52.25 -15.84
C ILE A 284 40.46 -52.31 -15.01
N PRO A 285 41.03 -51.19 -14.50
CA PRO A 285 42.22 -51.25 -13.66
C PRO A 285 41.94 -51.93 -12.32
N PHE A 286 40.72 -51.83 -11.77
CA PHE A 286 40.35 -52.49 -10.51
C PHE A 286 40.32 -54.02 -10.65
N ILE A 287 39.75 -54.54 -11.74
CA ILE A 287 39.76 -55.98 -12.05
C ILE A 287 41.18 -56.48 -12.31
N LEU A 288 42.01 -55.71 -13.03
CA LEU A 288 43.42 -56.03 -13.25
C LEU A 288 44.21 -56.07 -11.94
N PHE A 289 43.97 -55.11 -11.03
CA PHE A 289 44.59 -55.08 -9.71
C PHE A 289 44.21 -56.30 -8.86
N LEU A 290 42.91 -56.65 -8.83
CA LEU A 290 42.43 -57.87 -8.16
C LEU A 290 43.02 -59.15 -8.78
N TRP A 291 43.15 -59.20 -10.11
CA TRP A 291 43.76 -60.33 -10.82
C TRP A 291 45.25 -60.44 -10.49
N LEU A 292 45.98 -59.33 -10.43
CA LEU A 292 47.40 -59.28 -10.08
C LEU A 292 47.63 -59.77 -8.64
N ILE A 293 46.82 -59.30 -7.68
CA ILE A 293 46.86 -59.79 -6.29
C ILE A 293 46.61 -61.30 -6.26
N ARG A 294 45.59 -61.78 -6.99
CA ARG A 294 45.26 -63.21 -7.03
C ARG A 294 46.33 -64.06 -7.72
N ALA A 295 47.11 -63.48 -8.64
CA ALA A 295 48.25 -64.12 -9.28
C ALA A 295 49.48 -64.17 -8.36
N ILE A 296 49.74 -63.09 -7.61
CA ILE A 296 50.84 -63.01 -6.63
C ILE A 296 50.59 -63.96 -5.45
N VAL A 297 49.36 -64.03 -4.94
CA VAL A 297 49.00 -64.95 -3.85
C VAL A 297 49.11 -66.42 -4.30
N ARG A 298 48.73 -66.75 -5.55
CA ARG A 298 48.91 -68.10 -6.09
C ARG A 298 50.37 -68.52 -6.24
N LYS A 299 51.26 -67.59 -6.63
CA LYS A 299 52.71 -67.87 -6.71
C LYS A 299 53.38 -68.07 -5.34
N ARG A 300 52.80 -67.56 -4.25
CA ARG A 300 53.33 -67.75 -2.89
C ARG A 300 52.99 -69.10 -2.25
N VAL A 301 52.07 -69.86 -2.85
CA VAL A 301 51.62 -71.18 -2.34
C VAL A 301 52.34 -72.35 -3.06
N SER A 302 53.09 -72.07 -4.13
CA SER A 302 53.87 -73.08 -4.87
C SER A 302 55.39 -72.95 -4.72
N ARG A 303 55.87 -72.24 -3.69
CA ARG A 303 57.25 -72.24 -3.21
C ARG A 303 57.23 -72.66 -1.75
#